data_AF-A0A844EPM3-F1
#
_entry.id   AF-A0A844EPM3-F1
#
_cell.length_a   1.000
_cell.length_b   1.000
_cell.length_c   1.000
_cell.angle_alpha   90.00
_cell.angle_beta   90.00
_cell.angle_gamma   90.00
#
_symmetry.space_group_name_H-M   'P 1'
#
loop_
_entity.id
_entity.type
_entity.pdbx_description
1 polymer ?
#
loop_
_entity_poly.entity_id
_entity_poly.type
_entity_poly.pdbx_seq_one_letter_code
_entity_poly.pdbx_strand_id
1 'polypeptide(L)' 'MKKESLTIKKNGSHEIEIKKSRFICTMVRIQSEDQAKQLI' A
#
# COMPACT_ATOMS: atom_id res chain seq x y z
N MET A 1 13.22 16.60 -18.65
CA MET A 1 11.77 16.43 -18.36
C MET A 1 11.61 15.75 -17.01
N LYS A 2 11.10 16.44 -15.98
CA LYS A 2 10.71 15.76 -14.73
C LYS A 2 9.47 14.92 -15.03
N LYS A 3 9.60 13.60 -14.95
CA LYS A 3 8.47 12.68 -15.10
C LYS A 3 7.82 12.58 -13.72
N GLU A 4 6.88 13.47 -13.44
CA GLU A 4 6.19 13.48 -12.16
C GLU A 4 5.29 12.24 -12.07
N SER A 5 5.72 11.26 -11.30
CA SER A 5 4.89 10.11 -10.94
C SER A 5 3.98 10.50 -9.78
N LEU A 6 2.68 10.25 -9.95
CA LEU A 6 1.72 10.37 -8.85
C LEU A 6 1.82 9.14 -7.95
N THR A 7 1.60 9.36 -6.67
CA THR A 7 1.59 8.31 -5.65
C THR A 7 0.56 8.69 -4.59
N ILE A 8 0.11 7.70 -3.81
CA ILE A 8 -1.02 7.81 -2.90
C ILE A 8 -0.86 8.97 -1.91
N LYS A 9 -1.91 9.76 -1.73
CA LYS A 9 -1.90 10.95 -0.86
C LYS A 9 -1.88 10.59 0.63
N LYS A 10 -2.53 9.48 0.98
CA LYS A 10 -2.64 8.97 2.35
C LYS A 10 -2.58 7.45 2.33
N ASN A 11 -2.14 6.87 3.44
CA ASN A 11 -2.22 5.43 3.66
C ASN A 11 -3.68 4.99 3.71
N GLY A 12 -3.94 3.73 3.37
CA GLY A 12 -5.27 3.17 3.37
C GLY A 12 -5.25 1.66 3.56
N SER A 13 -6.39 1.12 3.95
CA SER A 13 -6.63 -0.30 3.97
C SER A 13 -7.95 -0.60 3.26
N HIS A 14 -8.03 -1.75 2.64
CA HIS A 14 -9.24 -2.26 2.04
C HIS A 14 -9.40 -3.73 2.41
N GLU A 15 -10.62 -4.10 2.79
CA GLU A 15 -10.94 -5.45 3.24
C GLU A 15 -12.11 -5.98 2.43
N ILE A 16 -12.01 -7.23 2.00
CA ILE A 16 -13.07 -7.97 1.34
C ILE A 16 -13.14 -9.40 1.89
N GLU A 17 -14.33 -9.98 1.92
CA GLU A 17 -14.54 -11.38 2.26
C GLU A 17 -15.02 -12.16 1.05
N ILE A 18 -14.36 -13.28 0.74
CA ILE A 18 -14.72 -14.18 -0.36
C ILE A 18 -14.70 -15.62 0.17
N LYS A 19 -15.86 -16.30 0.12
CA LYS A 19 -16.01 -17.71 0.51
C LYS A 19 -15.43 -18.02 1.90
N LYS A 20 -15.73 -17.18 2.91
CA LYS A 20 -15.20 -17.27 4.30
C LYS A 20 -13.70 -17.01 4.44
N SER A 21 -13.00 -16.65 3.37
CA SER A 21 -11.64 -16.14 3.44
C SER A 21 -11.66 -14.62 3.45
N ARG A 22 -10.98 -14.03 4.44
CA ARG A 22 -10.81 -12.58 4.56
C ARG A 22 -9.53 -12.14 3.88
N PHE A 23 -9.64 -11.18 2.97
CA PHE A 23 -8.53 -10.57 2.26
C PHE A 23 -8.38 -9.13 2.74
N ILE A 24 -7.18 -8.80 3.23
CA ILE A 24 -6.86 -7.47 3.76
C ILE A 24 -5.72 -6.90 2.92
N CYS A 25 -5.98 -5.80 2.23
CA CYS A 25 -4.99 -5.03 1.50
C CYS A 25 -4.61 -3.79 2.32
N THR A 26 -3.34 -3.66 2.65
CA THR A 26 -2.78 -2.48 3.33
C THR A 26 -1.88 -1.74 2.37
N MET A 27 -2.16 -0.46 2.14
CA MET A 27 -1.41 0.39 1.22
C MET A 27 -0.76 1.55 1.96
N VAL A 28 0.56 1.61 1.90
CA VAL A 28 1.39 2.61 2.60
C VAL A 28 2.27 3.33 1.60
N ARG A 29 2.41 4.65 1.75
CA ARG A 29 3.32 5.45 0.90
C ARG A 29 4.75 5.26 1.40
N ILE A 30 5.65 4.84 0.51
CA ILE A 30 7.03 4.52 0.84
C ILE A 30 7.99 5.45 0.11
N GLN A 31 9.09 5.83 0.75
CA GLN A 31 10.17 6.63 0.14
C GLN A 31 11.49 5.87 -0.03
N SER A 32 11.68 4.75 0.66
CA SER A 32 12.88 3.91 0.58
C SER A 32 12.57 2.42 0.72
N GLU A 33 13.47 1.57 0.24
CA GLU A 33 13.31 0.12 0.35
C GLU A 33 13.30 -0.34 1.82
N ASP A 34 14.12 0.26 2.68
CA ASP A 34 14.16 -0.08 4.11
C ASP A 34 12.82 0.20 4.81
N GLN A 35 12.13 1.29 4.44
CA GLN A 35 10.77 1.56 4.93
C GLN A 35 9.78 0.48 4.47
N ALA A 36 9.92 -0.07 3.26
CA ALA A 36 9.08 -1.16 2.80
C ALA A 36 9.30 -2.43 3.64
N LYS A 37 10.57 -2.77 3.92
CA LYS A 37 10.95 -3.95 4.71
C LYS A 37 10.49 -3.91 6.17
N GLN A 38 10.23 -2.73 6.73
CA GLN A 38 9.69 -2.62 8.09
C GLN A 38 8.19 -2.95 8.18
N LEU A 39 7.49 -3.00 7.04
CA LEU A 39 6.04 -3.19 6.98
C LEU A 39 5.61 -4.62 6.64
N ILE A 40 6.53 -5.48 6.19
CA ILE A 40 6.30 -6.87 5.76
C ILE A 40 7.32 -7.82 6.36
#